data_AF-A0A2K9Z163-F1
#
_entry.id   AF-A0A2K9Z163-F1
#
_cell.length_a   1.000
_cell.length_b   1.000
_cell.length_c   1.000
_cell.angle_alpha   90.00
_cell.angle_beta   90.00
_cell.angle_gamma   90.00
#
_symmetry.space_group_name_H-M   'P 1'
#
loop_
_entity.id
_entity.type
_entity.pdbx_description
1 polymer ?
#
loop_
_entity_poly.entity_id
_entity_poly.type
_entity_poly.pdbx_seq_one_letter_code
_entity_poly.pdbx_strand_id
1 'polypeptide(L)'
;MNRRILPTANRRRPKRPSGLFPALAALMLLASAAAGRDIGPQSQVSREQVEKFIGLWKDHFAGADSLQQRRTAFRTLMETTPGPTRIQVRQVDADGVDAELMWPARLHHPIGQRVILYVHGGGFSSGSIRTHSLLAGSLAKAASSDVLLVEYRLMPEYAYPAQINDALTAYRWLLDNGYRNENIIVAGDGAGGNIAIETVLRQMQAAKPLPAAVIALSPITDLAATGGSMTSNAGNDPLLGKAEIETLRKTYLRSRSPTDPQASPLYADMAGFPPLLLQVGSGEVLLDDTLRLADKARQAGVDVTTEVWPGMPHQWQLFPSLLDDADRSSQNIAEFAIRYFADKPQE
;
A
#
# COMPACT_ATOMS: atom_id res chain seq x y z
N MET A 1 64.21 -55.75 -21.93
CA MET A 1 65.12 -55.05 -20.99
C MET A 1 64.26 -54.54 -19.83
N ASN A 2 64.16 -55.26 -18.71
CA ASN A 2 65.01 -55.16 -17.51
C ASN A 2 65.14 -53.74 -16.94
N ARG A 3 64.38 -53.39 -15.88
CA ARG A 3 64.85 -53.46 -14.47
C ARG A 3 63.82 -52.92 -13.46
N ARG A 4 63.79 -53.61 -12.32
CA ARG A 4 63.15 -53.29 -11.03
C ARG A 4 63.83 -52.08 -10.36
N ILE A 5 63.14 -51.45 -9.40
CA ILE A 5 63.48 -51.36 -7.95
C ILE A 5 62.49 -50.40 -7.23
N LEU A 6 61.78 -50.91 -6.21
CA LEU A 6 61.18 -50.21 -5.04
C LEU A 6 62.21 -50.35 -3.87
N PRO A 7 62.21 -49.59 -2.73
CA PRO A 7 61.01 -49.40 -1.88
C PRO A 7 60.99 -48.27 -0.78
N THR A 8 59.87 -48.28 -0.02
CA THR A 8 59.66 -48.01 1.44
C THR A 8 59.70 -46.60 2.05
N ALA A 9 58.59 -46.19 2.69
CA ALA A 9 58.39 -46.18 4.17
C ALA A 9 56.99 -45.60 4.52
N ASN A 10 56.02 -46.41 4.94
CA ASN A 10 55.65 -46.73 6.33
C ASN A 10 55.12 -45.53 7.16
N ARG A 11 53.81 -45.50 7.46
CA ARG A 11 53.28 -45.23 8.82
C ARG A 11 51.75 -45.41 8.91
N ARG A 12 51.42 -46.44 9.69
CA ARG A 12 50.23 -46.74 10.51
C ARG A 12 49.12 -45.66 10.61
N ARG A 13 47.88 -46.12 10.41
CA ARG A 13 46.63 -45.49 10.86
C ARG A 13 46.58 -45.34 12.39
N PRO A 14 45.92 -44.29 12.91
CA PRO A 14 45.15 -44.38 14.13
C PRO A 14 43.63 -44.41 13.84
N LYS A 15 42.93 -45.08 14.73
CA LYS A 15 41.50 -45.39 14.76
C LYS A 15 40.64 -44.11 14.77
N ARG A 16 39.54 -44.11 14.02
CA ARG A 16 38.42 -43.17 14.22
C ARG A 16 37.76 -43.48 15.57
N PRO A 17 37.59 -42.52 16.49
CA PRO A 17 36.62 -42.67 17.55
C PRO A 17 35.22 -42.43 16.98
N SER A 18 34.39 -43.45 17.10
CA SER A 18 32.94 -43.36 17.15
C SER A 18 32.55 -42.42 18.30
N GLY A 19 31.95 -41.29 17.96
CA GLY A 19 31.35 -40.36 18.92
C GLY A 19 30.09 -39.80 18.31
N LEU A 20 28.96 -40.10 18.94
CA LEU A 20 27.64 -39.58 18.65
C LEU A 20 27.69 -38.05 18.50
N PHE A 21 27.31 -37.54 17.32
CA PHE A 21 26.79 -36.18 17.20
C PHE A 21 25.27 -36.29 17.31
N PRO A 22 24.61 -35.73 18.34
CA PRO A 22 23.18 -35.56 18.26
C PRO A 22 22.91 -34.49 17.21
N ALA A 23 22.11 -34.86 16.22
CA ALA A 23 21.51 -33.95 15.26
C ALA A 23 20.59 -32.99 16.02
N LEU A 24 21.12 -31.87 16.50
CA LEU A 24 20.33 -30.67 16.73
C LEU A 24 20.30 -29.92 15.40
N ALA A 25 19.39 -30.34 14.53
CA ALA A 25 18.91 -29.47 13.47
C ALA A 25 18.29 -28.25 14.16
N ALA A 26 19.04 -27.16 14.19
CA ALA A 26 18.54 -25.86 14.56
C ALA A 26 17.47 -25.47 13.53
N LEU A 27 16.22 -25.81 13.85
CA LEU A 27 15.06 -25.18 13.25
C LEU A 27 15.08 -23.72 13.73
N MET A 28 15.85 -22.88 13.04
CA MET A 28 15.67 -21.42 13.14
C MET A 28 14.34 -21.10 12.47
N LEU A 29 13.26 -21.29 13.23
CA LEU A 29 12.06 -20.49 13.07
C LEU A 29 12.51 -19.03 13.28
N LEU A 30 12.81 -18.34 12.18
CA LEU A 30 12.75 -16.89 12.14
C LEU A 30 11.28 -16.54 12.37
N ALA A 31 10.88 -16.49 13.64
CA ALA A 31 9.70 -15.75 14.03
C ALA A 31 9.98 -14.31 13.61
N SER A 32 9.39 -13.86 12.49
CA SER A 32 9.25 -12.43 12.26
C SER A 32 8.40 -11.93 13.42
N ALA A 33 9.02 -11.22 14.35
CA ALA A 33 8.28 -10.53 15.38
C ALA A 33 7.28 -9.63 14.65
N ALA A 34 5.99 -9.86 14.88
CA ALA A 34 4.91 -9.00 14.43
C ALA A 34 5.16 -7.60 15.00
N ALA A 35 5.84 -6.75 14.24
CA ALA A 35 6.18 -5.41 14.67
C ALA A 35 5.05 -4.48 14.22
N GLY A 36 4.09 -4.22 15.12
CA GLY A 36 3.43 -2.92 15.07
C GLY A 36 4.52 -1.87 15.24
N ARG A 37 4.65 -0.94 14.29
CA ARG A 37 5.62 0.14 14.43
C ARG A 37 5.01 1.16 15.39
N ASP A 38 5.63 1.35 16.54
CA ASP A 38 5.17 2.36 17.49
C ASP A 38 5.42 3.76 16.91
N ILE A 39 4.35 4.50 16.64
CA ILE A 39 4.39 5.86 16.10
C ILE A 39 4.64 6.91 17.20
N GLY A 40 4.49 6.52 18.47
CA GLY A 40 4.51 7.41 19.63
C GLY A 40 3.21 8.21 19.77
N PRO A 41 3.00 8.88 20.92
CA PRO A 41 1.79 9.65 21.18
C PRO A 41 1.70 10.90 20.29
N GLN A 42 0.46 11.36 20.04
CA GLN A 42 0.22 12.59 19.29
C GLN A 42 0.79 13.81 20.03
N SER A 43 1.63 14.60 19.35
CA SER A 43 2.16 15.86 19.88
C SER A 43 1.10 16.97 19.85
N GLN A 44 1.33 18.05 20.60
CA GLN A 44 0.46 19.23 20.53
C GLN A 44 0.48 19.89 19.15
N VAL A 45 1.66 20.00 18.53
CA VAL A 45 1.80 20.54 17.16
C VAL A 45 1.00 19.72 16.16
N SER A 46 1.05 18.38 16.26
CA SER A 46 0.25 17.48 15.43
C SER A 46 -1.26 17.71 15.61
N ARG A 47 -1.73 17.91 16.85
CA ARG A 47 -3.15 18.25 17.10
C ARG A 47 -3.58 19.55 16.42
N GLU A 48 -2.79 20.61 16.57
CA GLU A 48 -3.08 21.92 15.96
C GLU A 48 -3.08 21.83 14.42
N GLN A 49 -2.15 21.07 13.85
CA GLN A 49 -2.10 20.78 12.41
C GLN A 49 -3.34 20.00 11.93
N VAL A 50 -3.78 18.98 12.67
CA VAL A 50 -4.98 18.19 12.37
C VAL A 50 -6.24 19.06 12.45
N GLU A 51 -6.40 19.88 13.48
CA GLU A 51 -7.56 20.78 13.60
C GLU A 51 -7.65 21.74 12.40
N LYS A 52 -6.52 22.32 11.99
CA LYS A 52 -6.45 23.18 10.80
C LYS A 52 -6.79 22.42 9.53
N PHE A 53 -6.28 21.20 9.37
CA PHE A 53 -6.60 20.32 8.24
C PHE A 53 -8.10 20.03 8.16
N ILE A 54 -8.72 19.65 9.29
CA ILE A 54 -10.16 19.37 9.35
C ILE A 54 -10.98 20.61 9.00
N GLY A 55 -10.58 21.78 9.48
CA GLY A 55 -11.22 23.06 9.12
C GLY A 55 -11.16 23.32 7.62
N LEU A 56 -9.97 23.20 7.02
CA LEU A 56 -9.75 23.37 5.59
C LEU A 56 -10.63 22.42 4.76
N TRP A 57 -10.73 21.16 5.17
CA TRP A 57 -11.59 20.17 4.50
C TRP A 57 -13.06 20.56 4.59
N LYS A 58 -13.54 20.90 5.80
CA LYS A 58 -14.93 21.33 6.01
C LYS A 58 -15.30 22.53 5.16
N ASP A 59 -14.41 23.52 5.06
CA ASP A 59 -14.65 24.74 4.27
C ASP A 59 -14.78 24.43 2.77
N HIS A 60 -13.92 23.56 2.22
CA HIS A 60 -13.96 23.23 0.79
C HIS A 60 -15.15 22.35 0.41
N PHE A 61 -15.60 21.49 1.33
CA PHE A 61 -16.73 20.59 1.10
C PHE A 61 -18.08 21.17 1.58
N ALA A 62 -18.09 22.37 2.15
CA ALA A 62 -19.31 23.05 2.56
C ALA A 62 -20.25 23.26 1.37
N GLY A 63 -21.48 22.74 1.46
CA GLY A 63 -22.48 22.82 0.39
C GLY A 63 -22.21 21.94 -0.83
N ALA A 64 -21.24 21.03 -0.75
CA ALA A 64 -20.98 20.05 -1.80
C ALA A 64 -21.94 18.84 -1.66
N ASP A 65 -23.19 19.02 -2.08
CA ASP A 65 -24.27 18.04 -1.90
C ASP A 65 -24.31 16.99 -3.02
N SER A 66 -23.94 17.38 -4.25
CA SER A 66 -23.88 16.46 -5.40
C SER A 66 -22.49 15.84 -5.58
N LEU A 67 -22.44 14.69 -6.26
CA LEU A 67 -21.17 14.04 -6.60
C LEU A 67 -20.23 14.95 -7.39
N GLN A 68 -20.76 15.71 -8.36
CA GLN A 68 -19.96 16.62 -9.17
C GLN A 68 -19.36 17.75 -8.33
N GLN A 69 -20.14 18.30 -7.38
CA GLN A 69 -19.64 19.30 -6.44
C GLN A 69 -18.58 18.72 -5.51
N ARG A 70 -18.77 17.49 -5.01
CA ARG A 70 -17.76 16.79 -4.18
C ARG A 70 -16.46 16.50 -4.95
N ARG A 71 -16.54 16.03 -6.20
CA ARG A 71 -15.36 15.88 -7.09
C ARG A 71 -14.64 17.23 -7.26
N THR A 72 -15.40 18.31 -7.48
CA THR A 72 -14.86 19.66 -7.62
C THR A 72 -14.20 20.15 -6.34
N ALA A 73 -14.87 20.02 -5.18
CA ALA A 73 -14.36 20.40 -3.88
C ALA A 73 -13.02 19.72 -3.56
N PHE A 74 -12.92 18.41 -3.81
CA PHE A 74 -11.68 17.67 -3.60
C PHE A 74 -10.56 18.18 -4.51
N ARG A 75 -10.85 18.38 -5.80
CA ARG A 75 -9.88 18.96 -6.75
C ARG A 75 -9.40 20.34 -6.29
N THR A 76 -10.32 21.26 -5.98
CA THR A 76 -9.97 22.63 -5.59
C THR A 76 -9.22 22.69 -4.27
N LEU A 77 -9.55 21.81 -3.32
CA LEU A 77 -8.79 21.66 -2.08
C LEU A 77 -7.33 21.28 -2.38
N MET A 78 -7.11 20.27 -3.21
CA MET A 78 -5.74 19.85 -3.55
C MET A 78 -5.00 20.90 -4.39
N GLU A 79 -5.70 21.72 -5.18
CA GLU A 79 -5.11 22.87 -5.88
C GLU A 79 -4.59 23.97 -4.93
N THR A 80 -5.00 23.99 -3.66
CA THR A 80 -4.42 24.88 -2.63
C THR A 80 -3.11 24.36 -2.05
N THR A 81 -2.78 23.09 -2.29
CA THR A 81 -1.52 22.50 -1.85
C THR A 81 -0.41 22.75 -2.89
N PRO A 82 0.86 22.88 -2.49
CA PRO A 82 1.94 22.99 -3.45
C PRO A 82 2.02 21.74 -4.31
N GLY A 83 2.30 21.89 -5.61
CA GLY A 83 2.59 20.75 -6.48
C GLY A 83 3.87 20.00 -6.06
N PRO A 84 4.07 18.76 -6.54
CA PRO A 84 5.26 18.00 -6.24
C PRO A 84 6.52 18.73 -6.74
N THR A 85 7.53 18.88 -5.88
CA THR A 85 8.76 19.60 -6.20
C THR A 85 9.88 18.65 -6.59
N ARG A 86 10.68 19.02 -7.61
CA ARG A 86 11.80 18.22 -8.13
C ARG A 86 11.40 16.83 -8.64
N ILE A 87 10.16 16.71 -9.12
CA ILE A 87 9.61 15.53 -9.77
C ILE A 87 9.49 15.79 -11.26
N GLN A 88 9.90 14.82 -12.07
CA GLN A 88 9.62 14.74 -13.49
C GLN A 88 8.31 13.96 -13.66
N VAL A 89 7.47 14.39 -14.60
CA VAL A 89 6.16 13.78 -14.85
C VAL A 89 6.03 13.50 -16.34
N ARG A 90 5.54 12.30 -16.68
CA ARG A 90 5.21 11.89 -18.03
C ARG A 90 3.83 11.25 -18.05
N GLN A 91 2.95 11.75 -18.93
CA GLN A 91 1.69 11.08 -19.23
C GLN A 91 1.95 9.74 -19.91
N VAL A 92 1.23 8.71 -19.49
CA VAL A 92 1.36 7.34 -19.97
C VAL A 92 -0.04 6.78 -20.22
N ASP A 93 -0.21 6.09 -21.34
CA ASP A 93 -1.35 5.21 -21.58
C ASP A 93 -0.92 3.78 -21.19
N ALA A 94 -1.45 3.29 -20.06
CA ALA A 94 -1.17 1.96 -19.54
C ALA A 94 -2.22 0.94 -20.04
N ASP A 95 -2.20 0.68 -21.36
CA ASP A 95 -3.14 -0.19 -22.08
C ASP A 95 -4.63 0.21 -21.93
N GLY A 96 -4.91 1.48 -22.16
CA GLY A 96 -6.24 2.10 -22.08
C GLY A 96 -6.57 2.67 -20.70
N VAL A 97 -5.60 2.70 -19.78
CA VAL A 97 -5.70 3.35 -18.47
C VAL A 97 -4.79 4.56 -18.46
N ASP A 98 -5.36 5.76 -18.42
CA ASP A 98 -4.60 7.00 -18.32
C ASP A 98 -3.79 7.00 -17.00
N ALA A 99 -2.52 7.41 -17.06
CA ALA A 99 -1.63 7.43 -15.91
C ALA A 99 -0.58 8.54 -16.02
N GLU A 100 -0.03 8.94 -14.87
CA GLU A 100 1.20 9.73 -14.80
C GLU A 100 2.33 8.90 -14.21
N LEU A 101 3.42 8.75 -14.98
CA LEU A 101 4.69 8.24 -14.48
C LEU A 101 5.49 9.40 -13.88
N MET A 102 5.80 9.29 -12.60
CA MET A 102 6.51 10.31 -11.83
C MET A 102 7.83 9.75 -11.30
N TRP A 103 8.91 10.53 -11.35
CA TRP A 103 10.19 10.15 -10.75
C TRP A 103 10.99 11.37 -10.28
N PRO A 104 11.84 11.25 -9.25
CA PRO A 104 12.67 12.36 -8.81
C PRO A 104 13.69 12.76 -9.88
N ALA A 105 13.95 14.06 -10.01
CA ALA A 105 14.91 14.60 -10.98
C ALA A 105 16.34 14.08 -10.79
N ARG A 106 16.66 13.56 -9.60
CA ARG A 106 17.88 12.79 -9.32
C ARG A 106 17.47 11.45 -8.75
N LEU A 107 17.49 10.42 -9.59
CA LEU A 107 17.34 9.05 -9.13
C LEU A 107 18.70 8.48 -8.73
N HIS A 108 18.69 7.61 -7.72
CA HIS A 108 19.82 6.75 -7.40
C HIS A 108 19.85 5.48 -8.30
N HIS A 109 18.82 5.29 -9.14
CA HIS A 109 18.62 4.15 -10.03
C HIS A 109 18.08 4.61 -11.40
N PRO A 110 18.32 3.88 -12.50
CA PRO A 110 17.60 4.11 -13.75
C PRO A 110 16.07 4.08 -13.59
N ILE A 111 15.38 4.97 -14.31
CA ILE A 111 13.92 4.86 -14.54
C ILE A 111 13.63 3.48 -15.12
N GLY A 112 12.52 2.86 -14.75
CA GLY A 112 12.16 1.52 -15.24
C GLY A 112 12.60 0.38 -14.32
N GLN A 113 13.29 0.69 -13.22
CA GLN A 113 13.87 -0.35 -12.36
C GLN A 113 13.02 -0.67 -11.14
N ARG A 114 12.49 0.36 -10.46
CA ARG A 114 11.62 0.27 -9.27
C ARG A 114 10.41 1.14 -9.45
N VAL A 115 9.23 0.63 -9.10
CA VAL A 115 7.99 1.39 -9.24
C VAL A 115 7.02 1.10 -8.12
N ILE A 116 6.33 2.16 -7.69
CA ILE A 116 5.11 2.07 -6.92
C ILE A 116 3.94 2.32 -7.89
N LEU A 117 3.13 1.30 -8.15
CA LEU A 117 1.81 1.49 -8.77
C LEU A 117 0.89 2.09 -7.72
N TYR A 118 0.49 3.34 -7.89
CA TYR A 118 -0.36 4.04 -6.94
C TYR A 118 -1.79 4.15 -7.46
N VAL A 119 -2.74 3.60 -6.71
CA VAL A 119 -4.18 3.66 -6.98
C VAL A 119 -4.82 4.63 -5.99
N HIS A 120 -5.40 5.71 -6.51
CA HIS A 120 -5.88 6.80 -5.66
C HIS A 120 -7.18 6.48 -4.90
N GLY A 121 -7.35 7.13 -3.75
CA GLY A 121 -8.60 7.14 -2.98
C GLY A 121 -9.67 8.05 -3.58
N GLY A 122 -10.73 8.31 -2.78
CA GLY A 122 -11.93 9.04 -3.23
C GLY A 122 -13.19 8.19 -3.30
N GLY A 123 -13.28 7.11 -2.52
CA GLY A 123 -14.50 6.33 -2.37
C GLY A 123 -15.03 5.72 -3.69
N PHE A 124 -14.12 5.31 -4.59
CA PHE A 124 -14.40 4.79 -5.95
C PHE A 124 -15.08 5.78 -6.90
N SER A 125 -15.38 7.00 -6.44
CA SER A 125 -16.26 7.97 -7.12
C SER A 125 -15.62 9.32 -7.36
N SER A 126 -14.53 9.63 -6.67
CA SER A 126 -13.77 10.86 -6.79
C SER A 126 -12.27 10.54 -6.69
N GLY A 127 -11.46 11.58 -6.58
CA GLY A 127 -10.02 11.47 -6.75
C GLY A 127 -9.64 11.51 -8.24
N SER A 128 -8.36 11.76 -8.48
CA SER A 128 -7.72 11.73 -9.78
C SER A 128 -6.21 11.74 -9.58
N ILE A 129 -5.47 11.61 -10.68
CA ILE A 129 -4.04 11.92 -10.75
C ILE A 129 -3.75 13.28 -10.11
N ARG A 130 -4.58 14.30 -10.38
CA ARG A 130 -4.36 15.67 -9.87
C ARG A 130 -4.45 15.72 -8.35
N THR A 131 -5.45 15.09 -7.75
CA THR A 131 -5.66 15.14 -6.30
C THR A 131 -4.62 14.36 -5.51
N HIS A 132 -3.92 13.40 -6.13
CA HIS A 132 -2.93 12.56 -5.44
C HIS A 132 -1.49 12.84 -5.88
N SER A 133 -1.28 13.76 -6.83
CA SER A 133 0.03 14.08 -7.39
C SER A 133 1.08 14.51 -6.35
N LEU A 134 0.67 15.24 -5.30
CA LEU A 134 1.57 15.64 -4.22
C LEU A 134 2.09 14.44 -3.44
N LEU A 135 1.20 13.53 -3.02
CA LEU A 135 1.59 12.30 -2.32
C LEU A 135 2.43 11.40 -3.22
N ALA A 136 1.99 11.15 -4.46
CA ALA A 136 2.76 10.35 -5.42
C ALA A 136 4.17 10.90 -5.64
N GLY A 137 4.32 12.21 -5.80
CA GLY A 137 5.62 12.86 -5.89
C GLY A 137 6.45 12.76 -4.61
N SER A 138 5.82 12.87 -3.43
CA SER A 138 6.48 12.65 -2.13
C SER A 138 7.06 11.24 -2.04
N LEU A 139 6.27 10.22 -2.41
CA LEU A 139 6.69 8.83 -2.41
C LEU A 139 7.81 8.55 -3.43
N ALA A 140 7.71 9.08 -4.65
CA ALA A 140 8.76 8.97 -5.67
C ALA A 140 10.11 9.49 -5.15
N LYS A 141 10.07 10.63 -4.45
CA LYS A 141 11.26 11.24 -3.85
C LYS A 141 11.79 10.43 -2.67
N ALA A 142 10.93 10.04 -1.74
CA ALA A 142 11.33 9.35 -0.52
C ALA A 142 11.86 7.93 -0.80
N ALA A 143 11.22 7.19 -1.71
CA ALA A 143 11.62 5.83 -2.08
C ALA A 143 12.73 5.77 -3.14
N SER A 144 13.07 6.91 -3.76
CA SER A 144 13.91 6.99 -4.96
C SER A 144 13.48 5.96 -6.02
N SER A 145 12.19 5.99 -6.35
CA SER A 145 11.55 5.08 -7.30
C SER A 145 10.66 5.85 -8.26
N ASP A 146 10.26 5.17 -9.34
CA ASP A 146 9.14 5.62 -10.14
C ASP A 146 7.85 5.48 -9.33
N VAL A 147 6.84 6.27 -9.69
CA VAL A 147 5.45 6.10 -9.27
C VAL A 147 4.59 6.16 -10.51
N LEU A 148 3.82 5.10 -10.77
CA LEU A 148 2.78 5.11 -11.80
C LEU A 148 1.46 5.40 -11.10
N LEU A 149 0.98 6.64 -11.18
CA LEU A 149 -0.29 7.07 -10.60
C LEU A 149 -1.40 6.93 -11.65
N VAL A 150 -2.36 6.04 -11.43
CA VAL A 150 -3.38 5.68 -12.43
C VAL A 150 -4.68 6.45 -12.26
N GLU A 151 -5.30 6.85 -13.36
CA GLU A 151 -6.65 7.42 -13.44
C GLU A 151 -7.63 6.29 -13.82
N TYR A 152 -8.09 5.54 -12.81
CA TYR A 152 -9.01 4.43 -13.03
C TYR A 152 -10.46 4.92 -13.19
N ARG A 153 -11.30 4.12 -13.84
CA ARG A 153 -12.71 4.47 -14.07
C ARG A 153 -13.51 4.60 -12.78
N LEU A 154 -14.24 5.71 -12.63
CA LEU A 154 -15.01 6.03 -11.42
C LEU A 154 -16.50 5.68 -11.51
N MET A 155 -17.10 5.46 -10.34
CA MET A 155 -18.56 5.37 -10.20
C MET A 155 -19.21 6.76 -10.20
N PRO A 156 -20.49 6.90 -10.58
CA PRO A 156 -21.44 5.85 -10.96
C PRO A 156 -21.31 5.36 -12.41
N GLU A 157 -20.52 6.03 -13.23
CA GLU A 157 -20.36 5.73 -14.67
C GLU A 157 -19.88 4.29 -14.87
N TYR A 158 -18.95 3.84 -14.03
CA TYR A 158 -18.44 2.48 -14.01
C TYR A 158 -18.49 1.93 -12.57
N ALA A 159 -19.31 0.91 -12.35
CA ALA A 159 -19.39 0.23 -11.04
C ALA A 159 -18.36 -0.90 -10.94
N TYR A 160 -18.34 -1.59 -9.80
CA TYR A 160 -17.54 -2.80 -9.61
C TYR A 160 -17.73 -3.78 -10.80
N PRO A 161 -16.66 -4.40 -11.34
CA PRO A 161 -15.25 -4.36 -10.93
C PRO A 161 -14.35 -3.43 -11.77
N ALA A 162 -14.89 -2.40 -12.44
CA ALA A 162 -14.13 -1.62 -13.44
C ALA A 162 -12.81 -1.05 -12.91
N GLN A 163 -12.85 -0.48 -11.70
CA GLN A 163 -11.72 0.10 -10.98
C GLN A 163 -10.56 -0.90 -10.81
N ILE A 164 -10.91 -2.13 -10.41
CA ILE A 164 -9.92 -3.16 -10.14
C ILE A 164 -9.37 -3.74 -11.44
N ASN A 165 -10.22 -3.84 -12.46
CA ASN A 165 -9.75 -4.24 -13.79
C ASN A 165 -8.72 -3.25 -14.33
N ASP A 166 -8.92 -1.94 -14.14
CA ASP A 166 -7.98 -0.92 -14.60
C ASP A 166 -6.65 -0.98 -13.84
N ALA A 167 -6.69 -1.14 -12.51
CA ALA A 167 -5.48 -1.32 -11.71
C ALA A 167 -4.71 -2.61 -12.10
N LEU A 168 -5.42 -3.70 -12.40
CA LEU A 168 -4.84 -4.95 -12.88
C LEU A 168 -4.21 -4.80 -14.28
N THR A 169 -4.86 -4.05 -15.17
CA THR A 169 -4.31 -3.69 -16.49
C THR A 169 -3.01 -2.91 -16.32
N ALA A 170 -3.00 -1.86 -15.50
CA ALA A 170 -1.80 -1.06 -15.26
C ALA A 170 -0.66 -1.87 -14.61
N TYR A 171 -0.98 -2.77 -13.67
CA TYR A 171 0.02 -3.67 -13.09
C TYR A 171 0.66 -4.59 -14.15
N ARG A 172 -0.13 -5.14 -15.06
CA ARG A 172 0.36 -6.01 -16.13
C ARG A 172 1.13 -5.22 -17.18
N TRP A 173 0.69 -4.02 -17.51
CA TRP A 173 1.41 -3.10 -18.38
C TRP A 173 2.83 -2.82 -17.85
N LEU A 174 3.00 -2.64 -16.53
CA LEU A 174 4.34 -2.51 -15.93
C LEU A 174 5.21 -3.74 -16.20
N LEU A 175 4.68 -4.95 -16.01
CA LEU A 175 5.41 -6.20 -16.29
C LEU A 175 5.81 -6.29 -17.76
N ASP A 176 4.88 -5.97 -18.67
CA ASP A 176 5.10 -6.04 -20.11
C ASP A 176 6.09 -4.95 -20.60
N ASN A 177 6.24 -3.86 -19.85
CA ASN A 177 7.22 -2.79 -20.09
C ASN A 177 8.55 -2.98 -19.34
N GLY A 178 8.81 -4.18 -18.83
CA GLY A 178 10.13 -4.57 -18.33
C GLY A 178 10.37 -4.33 -16.84
N TYR A 179 9.38 -3.83 -16.09
CA TYR A 179 9.48 -3.82 -14.63
C TYR A 179 9.42 -5.26 -14.10
N ARG A 180 10.40 -5.66 -13.30
CA ARG A 180 10.38 -6.96 -12.64
C ARG A 180 9.36 -6.94 -11.51
N ASN A 181 8.54 -7.99 -11.37
CA ASN A 181 7.49 -8.06 -10.35
C ASN A 181 8.04 -7.90 -8.91
N GLU A 182 9.25 -8.41 -8.66
CA GLU A 182 10.02 -8.26 -7.41
C GLU A 182 10.52 -6.82 -7.14
N ASN A 183 10.28 -5.90 -8.07
CA ASN A 183 10.56 -4.47 -7.95
C ASN A 183 9.30 -3.59 -8.14
N ILE A 184 8.11 -4.19 -8.08
CA ILE A 184 6.83 -3.47 -8.11
C ILE A 184 6.20 -3.51 -6.73
N ILE A 185 5.80 -2.35 -6.23
CA ILE A 185 4.94 -2.21 -5.04
C ILE A 185 3.58 -1.73 -5.53
N VAL A 186 2.49 -2.31 -5.01
CA VAL A 186 1.13 -1.79 -5.27
C VAL A 186 0.67 -1.03 -4.04
N ALA A 187 0.31 0.24 -4.21
CA ALA A 187 -0.07 1.11 -3.12
C ALA A 187 -1.41 1.82 -3.41
N GLY A 188 -2.13 2.20 -2.36
CA GLY A 188 -3.30 3.07 -2.50
C GLY A 188 -3.93 3.47 -1.17
N ASP A 189 -4.76 4.51 -1.20
CA ASP A 189 -5.44 5.07 -0.03
C ASP A 189 -6.96 4.92 -0.09
N GLY A 190 -7.63 4.71 1.04
CA GLY A 190 -9.09 4.59 1.11
C GLY A 190 -9.64 3.49 0.19
N ALA A 191 -10.42 3.90 -0.82
CA ALA A 191 -10.87 3.02 -1.90
C ALA A 191 -9.71 2.50 -2.77
N GLY A 192 -8.67 3.30 -3.00
CA GLY A 192 -7.45 2.86 -3.66
C GLY A 192 -6.71 1.77 -2.89
N GLY A 193 -6.75 1.81 -1.55
CA GLY A 193 -6.22 0.76 -0.69
C GLY A 193 -6.97 -0.57 -0.84
N ASN A 194 -8.31 -0.50 -0.99
CA ASN A 194 -9.13 -1.66 -1.38
C ASN A 194 -8.67 -2.22 -2.73
N ILE A 195 -8.61 -1.36 -3.76
CA ILE A 195 -8.25 -1.75 -5.12
C ILE A 195 -6.84 -2.35 -5.18
N ALA A 196 -5.88 -1.80 -4.44
CA ALA A 196 -4.52 -2.30 -4.36
C ALA A 196 -4.49 -3.76 -3.85
N ILE A 197 -5.19 -4.04 -2.76
CA ILE A 197 -5.28 -5.40 -2.19
C ILE A 197 -6.00 -6.34 -3.16
N GLU A 198 -7.15 -5.91 -3.69
CA GLU A 198 -7.99 -6.67 -4.62
C GLU A 198 -7.29 -6.99 -5.96
N THR A 199 -6.40 -6.10 -6.42
CA THR A 199 -5.56 -6.32 -7.61
C THR A 199 -4.64 -7.52 -7.39
N VAL A 200 -3.98 -7.59 -6.23
CA VAL A 200 -3.06 -8.67 -5.89
C VAL A 200 -3.82 -9.98 -5.63
N LEU A 201 -4.97 -9.94 -4.96
CA LEU A 201 -5.81 -11.12 -4.77
C LEU A 201 -6.24 -11.74 -6.12
N ARG A 202 -6.63 -10.93 -7.11
CA ARG A 202 -6.95 -11.42 -8.47
C ARG A 202 -5.73 -11.98 -9.19
N GLN A 203 -4.57 -11.38 -9.01
CA GLN A 203 -3.32 -11.85 -9.61
C GLN A 203 -2.91 -13.22 -9.02
N MET A 204 -3.12 -13.42 -7.71
CA MET A 204 -2.96 -14.70 -7.02
C MET A 204 -3.93 -15.76 -7.54
N GLN A 205 -5.23 -15.44 -7.66
CA GLN A 205 -6.24 -16.34 -8.22
C GLN A 205 -5.90 -16.77 -9.65
N ALA A 206 -5.27 -15.90 -10.43
CA ALA A 206 -4.82 -16.19 -11.78
C ALA A 206 -3.46 -16.91 -11.86
N ALA A 207 -2.82 -17.21 -10.72
CA ALA A 207 -1.47 -17.80 -10.63
C ALA A 207 -0.43 -17.04 -11.46
N LYS A 208 -0.47 -15.71 -11.41
CA LYS A 208 0.43 -14.81 -12.13
C LYS A 208 1.47 -14.17 -11.19
N PRO A 209 2.56 -13.58 -11.73
CA PRO A 209 3.56 -12.91 -10.91
C PRO A 209 2.95 -11.86 -9.99
N LEU A 210 3.39 -11.85 -8.73
CA LEU A 210 2.92 -10.95 -7.67
C LEU A 210 3.91 -9.81 -7.43
N PRO A 211 3.44 -8.64 -6.97
CA PRO A 211 4.34 -7.55 -6.57
C PRO A 211 5.19 -7.95 -5.37
N ALA A 212 6.26 -7.20 -5.13
CA ALA A 212 7.16 -7.37 -4.00
C ALA A 212 6.46 -7.16 -2.65
N ALA A 213 5.53 -6.20 -2.59
CA ALA A 213 4.71 -5.91 -1.41
C ALA A 213 3.49 -5.05 -1.78
N VAL A 214 2.58 -4.89 -0.81
CA VAL A 214 1.39 -4.03 -0.89
C VAL A 214 1.40 -3.00 0.23
N ILE A 215 0.99 -1.78 -0.07
CA ILE A 215 0.86 -0.69 0.90
C ILE A 215 -0.56 -0.13 0.84
N ALA A 216 -1.31 -0.27 1.93
CA ALA A 216 -2.69 0.17 2.00
C ALA A 216 -2.86 1.23 3.11
N LEU A 217 -3.25 2.43 2.70
CA LEU A 217 -3.40 3.60 3.56
C LEU A 217 -4.90 3.79 3.86
N SER A 218 -5.30 3.68 5.12
CA SER A 218 -6.71 3.78 5.53
C SER A 218 -7.67 2.98 4.65
N PRO A 219 -7.39 1.69 4.36
CA PRO A 219 -8.12 0.98 3.32
C PRO A 219 -9.58 0.72 3.71
N ILE A 220 -10.49 0.87 2.75
CA ILE A 220 -11.86 0.37 2.89
C ILE A 220 -11.84 -1.15 2.66
N THR A 221 -11.80 -1.95 3.72
CA THR A 221 -11.69 -3.42 3.61
C THR A 221 -13.02 -4.13 3.82
N ASP A 222 -13.99 -3.46 4.45
CA ASP A 222 -15.30 -3.98 4.80
C ASP A 222 -16.44 -3.08 4.30
N LEU A 223 -17.00 -3.41 3.13
CA LEU A 223 -18.16 -2.69 2.60
C LEU A 223 -19.46 -2.99 3.38
N ALA A 224 -19.45 -3.91 4.35
CA ALA A 224 -20.59 -4.12 5.26
C ALA A 224 -20.55 -3.18 6.47
N ALA A 225 -19.48 -2.38 6.64
CA ALA A 225 -19.31 -1.39 7.69
C ALA A 225 -19.51 -1.96 9.10
N THR A 226 -18.90 -3.11 9.39
CA THR A 226 -19.12 -3.87 10.63
C THR A 226 -18.11 -3.56 11.75
N GLY A 227 -17.08 -2.75 11.48
CA GLY A 227 -16.10 -2.32 12.48
C GLY A 227 -16.73 -1.49 13.60
N GLY A 228 -16.30 -1.70 14.85
CA GLY A 228 -16.77 -0.94 16.01
C GLY A 228 -16.41 0.55 15.93
N SER A 229 -15.24 0.87 15.35
CA SER A 229 -14.79 2.22 15.04
C SER A 229 -15.76 3.01 14.17
N MET A 230 -16.59 2.35 13.36
CA MET A 230 -17.65 3.00 12.58
C MET A 230 -18.68 3.71 13.47
N THR A 231 -18.82 3.29 14.73
CA THR A 231 -19.65 3.95 15.73
C THR A 231 -18.81 4.78 16.70
N SER A 232 -17.73 4.22 17.27
CA SER A 232 -16.96 4.91 18.31
C SER A 232 -16.18 6.13 17.81
N ASN A 233 -15.79 6.15 16.52
CA ASN A 233 -15.08 7.26 15.90
C ASN A 233 -15.97 8.12 14.99
N ALA A 234 -17.29 7.89 14.94
CA ALA A 234 -18.19 8.63 14.06
C ALA A 234 -18.18 10.16 14.27
N GLY A 235 -17.86 10.62 15.49
CA GLY A 235 -17.71 12.05 15.80
C GLY A 235 -16.32 12.63 15.51
N ASN A 236 -15.32 11.76 15.25
CA ASN A 236 -13.91 12.13 15.10
C ASN A 236 -13.46 12.14 13.63
N ASP A 237 -14.16 11.41 12.75
CA ASP A 237 -13.85 11.35 11.32
C ASP A 237 -14.78 12.31 10.54
N PRO A 238 -14.26 13.45 10.05
CA PRO A 238 -15.09 14.42 9.33
C PRO A 238 -15.26 14.08 7.86
N LEU A 239 -14.57 13.06 7.34
CA LEU A 239 -14.55 12.73 5.92
C LEU A 239 -15.39 11.50 5.59
N LEU A 240 -15.40 10.52 6.49
CA LEU A 240 -16.03 9.24 6.25
C LEU A 240 -16.89 8.82 7.44
N GLY A 241 -18.10 8.36 7.13
CA GLY A 241 -19.03 7.83 8.11
C GLY A 241 -19.90 6.71 7.53
N LYS A 242 -20.81 6.21 8.38
CA LYS A 242 -21.69 5.10 8.01
C LYS A 242 -22.60 5.44 6.81
N ALA A 243 -23.05 6.70 6.71
CA ALA A 243 -23.90 7.14 5.61
C ALA A 243 -23.14 7.18 4.27
N GLU A 244 -21.89 7.63 4.29
CA GLU A 244 -20.98 7.64 3.15
C GLU A 244 -20.68 6.22 2.67
N ILE A 245 -20.31 5.31 3.57
CA ILE A 245 -20.08 3.90 3.23
C ILE A 245 -21.35 3.26 2.67
N GLU A 246 -22.51 3.53 3.25
CA GLU A 246 -23.79 2.99 2.75
C GLU A 246 -24.11 3.47 1.32
N THR A 247 -23.85 4.75 1.04
CA THR A 247 -24.06 5.34 -0.29
C THR A 247 -23.08 4.78 -1.32
N LEU A 248 -21.81 4.67 -0.92
CA LEU A 248 -20.74 4.07 -1.70
C LEU A 248 -21.10 2.62 -2.02
N ARG A 249 -21.43 1.81 -1.01
CA ARG A 249 -21.80 0.39 -1.14
C ARG A 249 -22.90 0.18 -2.18
N LYS A 250 -24.00 0.93 -2.06
CA LYS A 250 -25.15 0.81 -2.98
C LYS A 250 -24.77 1.05 -4.43
N THR A 251 -23.95 2.06 -4.67
CA THR A 251 -23.55 2.47 -6.02
C THR A 251 -22.48 1.53 -6.60
N TYR A 252 -21.48 1.19 -5.79
CA TYR A 252 -20.33 0.39 -6.20
C TYR A 252 -20.69 -1.09 -6.41
N LEU A 253 -21.38 -1.71 -5.45
CA LEU A 253 -21.68 -3.14 -5.47
C LEU A 253 -22.94 -3.50 -6.28
N ARG A 254 -23.84 -2.53 -6.50
CA ARG A 254 -25.17 -2.76 -7.09
C ARG A 254 -25.91 -3.87 -6.33
N SER A 255 -26.04 -5.06 -6.91
CA SER A 255 -26.74 -6.21 -6.30
C SER A 255 -25.82 -7.16 -5.52
N ARG A 256 -24.51 -6.90 -5.49
CA ARG A 256 -23.53 -7.79 -4.86
C ARG A 256 -23.54 -7.67 -3.33
N SER A 257 -23.22 -8.78 -2.65
CA SER A 257 -23.10 -8.76 -1.20
C SER A 257 -21.96 -7.85 -0.75
N PRO A 258 -22.15 -7.03 0.30
CA PRO A 258 -21.04 -6.28 0.91
C PRO A 258 -20.00 -7.15 1.59
N THR A 259 -20.32 -8.42 1.86
CA THR A 259 -19.36 -9.38 2.39
C THR A 259 -18.74 -10.26 1.31
N ASP A 260 -18.92 -9.91 0.03
CA ASP A 260 -18.30 -10.65 -1.06
C ASP A 260 -16.77 -10.51 -0.99
N PRO A 261 -16.02 -11.62 -0.86
CA PRO A 261 -14.57 -11.60 -0.68
C PRO A 261 -13.80 -11.07 -1.90
N GLN A 262 -14.44 -10.85 -3.04
CA GLN A 262 -13.81 -10.23 -4.22
C GLN A 262 -14.03 -8.72 -4.32
N ALA A 263 -14.76 -8.12 -3.37
CA ALA A 263 -14.96 -6.67 -3.29
C ALA A 263 -14.65 -6.09 -1.91
N SER A 264 -14.66 -6.93 -0.86
CA SER A 264 -14.31 -6.58 0.50
C SER A 264 -13.20 -7.50 1.00
N PRO A 265 -11.92 -7.04 0.89
CA PRO A 265 -10.75 -7.83 1.28
C PRO A 265 -10.79 -8.41 2.69
N LEU A 266 -11.53 -7.80 3.62
CA LEU A 266 -11.71 -8.35 4.96
C LEU A 266 -12.24 -9.79 4.93
N TYR A 267 -13.02 -10.15 3.92
CA TYR A 267 -13.61 -11.49 3.78
C TYR A 267 -12.78 -12.43 2.90
N ALA A 268 -11.73 -11.95 2.21
CA ALA A 268 -10.89 -12.74 1.32
C ALA A 268 -9.93 -13.69 2.06
N ASP A 269 -9.52 -14.78 1.40
CA ASP A 269 -8.39 -15.59 1.86
C ASP A 269 -7.07 -14.86 1.56
N MET A 270 -6.21 -14.73 2.57
CA MET A 270 -4.95 -13.99 2.52
C MET A 270 -3.74 -14.93 2.49
N ALA A 271 -3.94 -16.26 2.46
CA ALA A 271 -2.83 -17.21 2.44
C ALA A 271 -1.94 -17.00 1.20
N GLY A 272 -0.64 -16.80 1.43
CA GLY A 272 0.33 -16.54 0.37
C GLY A 272 0.33 -15.10 -0.17
N PHE A 273 -0.40 -14.17 0.46
CA PHE A 273 -0.38 -12.76 0.08
C PHE A 273 1.01 -12.15 0.34
N PRO A 274 1.50 -11.23 -0.52
CA PRO A 274 2.79 -10.56 -0.33
C PRO A 274 2.85 -9.77 1.00
N PRO A 275 4.05 -9.35 1.43
CA PRO A 275 4.21 -8.44 2.56
C PRO A 275 3.28 -7.23 2.45
N LEU A 276 2.67 -6.84 3.57
CA LEU A 276 1.61 -5.85 3.62
C LEU A 276 1.89 -4.79 4.67
N LEU A 277 1.96 -3.52 4.24
CA LEU A 277 1.94 -2.36 5.14
C LEU A 277 0.51 -1.82 5.21
N LEU A 278 0.02 -1.64 6.43
CA LEU A 278 -1.25 -0.99 6.73
C LEU A 278 -1.00 0.24 7.60
N GLN A 279 -1.36 1.43 7.11
CA GLN A 279 -1.37 2.66 7.92
C GLN A 279 -2.81 3.11 8.14
N VAL A 280 -3.16 3.51 9.36
CA VAL A 280 -4.50 4.01 9.71
C VAL A 280 -4.39 5.03 10.85
N GLY A 281 -5.25 6.03 10.85
CA GLY A 281 -5.36 7.04 11.89
C GLY A 281 -6.24 6.53 13.02
N SER A 282 -5.88 6.81 14.27
CA SER A 282 -6.69 6.38 15.41
C SER A 282 -8.04 7.11 15.50
N GLY A 283 -8.19 8.23 14.79
CA GLY A 283 -9.44 9.00 14.71
C GLY A 283 -10.39 8.52 13.62
N GLU A 284 -10.00 7.55 12.79
CA GLU A 284 -10.78 7.11 11.64
C GLU A 284 -11.90 6.14 11.99
N VAL A 285 -12.98 6.18 11.20
CA VAL A 285 -13.98 5.11 11.23
C VAL A 285 -13.45 3.79 10.66
N LEU A 286 -12.38 3.82 9.87
CA LEU A 286 -11.73 2.64 9.25
C LEU A 286 -10.65 1.97 10.12
N LEU A 287 -10.48 2.42 11.37
CA LEU A 287 -9.52 1.84 12.30
C LEU A 287 -9.70 0.32 12.46
N ASP A 288 -10.90 -0.13 12.82
CA ASP A 288 -11.16 -1.56 13.02
C ASP A 288 -11.13 -2.36 11.72
N ASP A 289 -11.48 -1.76 10.59
CA ASP A 289 -11.36 -2.41 9.27
C ASP A 289 -9.89 -2.77 8.97
N THR A 290 -8.99 -1.85 9.29
CA THR A 290 -7.55 -2.02 9.11
C THR A 290 -7.00 -3.05 10.09
N LEU A 291 -7.34 -2.94 11.38
CA LEU A 291 -6.83 -3.85 12.41
C LEU A 291 -7.33 -5.29 12.21
N ARG A 292 -8.61 -5.46 11.86
CA ARG A 292 -9.18 -6.79 11.60
C ARG A 292 -8.56 -7.45 10.36
N LEU A 293 -8.32 -6.68 9.29
CA LEU A 293 -7.61 -7.21 8.12
C LEU A 293 -6.17 -7.59 8.49
N ALA A 294 -5.47 -6.75 9.26
CA ALA A 294 -4.10 -7.02 9.69
C ALA A 294 -4.01 -8.34 10.47
N ASP A 295 -4.91 -8.53 11.45
CA ASP A 295 -4.95 -9.75 12.26
C ASP A 295 -5.28 -10.98 11.41
N LYS A 296 -6.26 -10.87 10.49
CA LYS A 296 -6.59 -11.94 9.56
C LYS A 296 -5.41 -12.33 8.66
N ALA A 297 -4.73 -11.33 8.07
CA ALA A 297 -3.59 -11.56 7.20
C ALA A 297 -2.43 -12.21 7.97
N ARG A 298 -2.14 -11.77 9.21
CA ARG A 298 -1.15 -12.42 10.08
C ARG A 298 -1.51 -13.88 10.38
N GLN A 299 -2.77 -14.17 10.69
CA GLN A 299 -3.25 -15.54 10.91
C GLN A 299 -3.09 -16.42 9.66
N ALA A 300 -3.14 -15.84 8.46
CA ALA A 300 -2.87 -16.50 7.19
C ALA A 300 -1.36 -16.62 6.85
N GLY A 301 -0.46 -16.16 7.73
CA GLY A 301 0.99 -16.24 7.55
C GLY A 301 1.62 -15.09 6.75
N VAL A 302 0.89 -14.00 6.52
CA VAL A 302 1.40 -12.81 5.81
C VAL A 302 2.34 -12.00 6.72
N ASP A 303 3.42 -11.46 6.16
CA ASP A 303 4.28 -10.49 6.83
C ASP A 303 3.58 -9.11 6.85
N VAL A 304 2.95 -8.77 7.98
CA VAL A 304 2.12 -7.57 8.12
C VAL A 304 2.75 -6.56 9.06
N THR A 305 3.07 -5.38 8.53
CA THR A 305 3.39 -4.18 9.31
C THR A 305 2.13 -3.33 9.47
N THR A 306 1.80 -2.94 10.70
CA THR A 306 0.66 -2.05 10.97
C THR A 306 1.15 -0.82 11.72
N GLU A 307 0.70 0.36 11.27
CA GLU A 307 0.99 1.65 11.89
C GLU A 307 -0.32 2.36 12.20
N VAL A 308 -0.62 2.53 13.50
CA VAL A 308 -1.76 3.33 13.96
C VAL A 308 -1.25 4.70 14.34
N TRP A 309 -1.70 5.74 13.63
CA TRP A 309 -1.24 7.12 13.78
C TRP A 309 -2.18 7.90 14.71
N PRO A 310 -1.72 8.29 15.92
CA PRO A 310 -2.63 8.86 16.91
C PRO A 310 -3.25 10.20 16.48
N GLY A 311 -4.57 10.27 16.57
CA GLY A 311 -5.37 11.46 16.29
C GLY A 311 -5.46 11.85 14.81
N MET A 312 -4.91 11.06 13.89
CA MET A 312 -5.03 11.33 12.46
C MET A 312 -6.45 10.99 11.95
N PRO A 313 -7.05 11.86 11.12
CA PRO A 313 -8.32 11.62 10.42
C PRO A 313 -8.10 10.90 9.08
N HIS A 314 -9.16 10.52 8.36
CA HIS A 314 -9.04 9.85 7.06
C HIS A 314 -8.27 10.68 6.01
N GLN A 315 -7.46 10.01 5.17
CA GLN A 315 -6.67 10.62 4.08
C GLN A 315 -5.65 11.70 4.49
N TRP A 316 -5.23 11.77 5.76
CA TRP A 316 -4.20 12.71 6.21
C TRP A 316 -2.89 12.61 5.40
N GLN A 317 -2.56 11.42 4.87
CA GLN A 317 -1.35 11.17 4.10
C GLN A 317 -1.27 12.01 2.82
N LEU A 318 -2.40 12.50 2.29
CA LEU A 318 -2.42 13.35 1.09
C LEU A 318 -1.77 14.72 1.31
N PHE A 319 -1.47 15.10 2.55
CA PHE A 319 -1.04 16.45 2.93
C PHE A 319 0.37 16.50 3.55
N PRO A 320 1.41 15.90 2.93
CA PRO A 320 2.77 15.89 3.48
C PRO A 320 3.42 17.29 3.56
N SER A 321 2.85 18.29 2.89
CA SER A 321 3.29 19.69 3.01
C SER A 321 2.63 20.47 4.16
N LEU A 322 1.59 19.91 4.78
CA LEU A 322 0.79 20.58 5.83
C LEU A 322 0.87 19.86 7.18
N LEU A 323 0.98 18.53 7.16
CA LEU A 323 1.03 17.68 8.34
C LEU A 323 2.39 17.00 8.43
N ASP A 324 3.12 17.24 9.53
CA ASP A 324 4.44 16.62 9.74
C ASP A 324 4.30 15.08 9.81
N ASP A 325 3.20 14.59 10.38
CA ASP A 325 2.88 13.17 10.45
C ASP A 325 2.58 12.55 9.08
N ALA A 326 2.10 13.32 8.10
CA ALA A 326 1.92 12.85 6.72
C ALA A 326 3.26 12.74 5.97
N ASP A 327 4.19 13.67 6.21
CA ASP A 327 5.56 13.55 5.69
C ASP A 327 6.29 12.35 6.32
N ARG A 328 6.21 12.19 7.65
CA ARG A 328 6.75 11.00 8.34
C ARG A 328 6.13 9.70 7.83
N SER A 329 4.81 9.67 7.59
CA SER A 329 4.13 8.53 6.98
C SER A 329 4.72 8.21 5.59
N SER A 330 4.98 9.23 4.76
CA SER A 330 5.64 9.05 3.45
C SER A 330 7.04 8.43 3.59
N GLN A 331 7.82 8.83 4.60
CA GLN A 331 9.13 8.23 4.87
C GLN A 331 9.00 6.76 5.30
N ASN A 332 8.07 6.43 6.19
CA ASN A 332 7.82 5.04 6.59
C ASN A 332 7.39 4.15 5.42
N ILE A 333 6.52 4.67 4.53
CA ILE A 333 6.10 4.00 3.29
C ILE A 333 7.30 3.72 2.39
N ALA A 334 8.18 4.72 2.22
CA ALA A 334 9.39 4.58 1.41
C ALA A 334 10.37 3.56 2.00
N GLU A 335 10.62 3.59 3.31
CA GLU A 335 11.44 2.60 4.00
C GLU A 335 10.91 1.18 3.80
N PHE A 336 9.59 1.00 3.91
CA PHE A 336 8.94 -0.28 3.65
C PHE A 336 9.13 -0.71 2.19
N ALA A 337 8.88 0.18 1.23
CA ALA A 337 9.08 -0.12 -0.20
C ALA A 337 10.55 -0.52 -0.50
N ILE A 338 11.52 0.26 -0.02
CA ILE A 338 12.97 0.01 -0.17
C ILE A 338 13.36 -1.34 0.43
N ARG A 339 12.77 -1.73 1.56
CA ARG A 339 13.04 -3.03 2.20
C ARG A 339 12.67 -4.22 1.31
N TYR A 340 11.60 -4.10 0.51
CA TYR A 340 11.07 -5.20 -0.30
C TYR A 340 11.44 -5.14 -1.78
N PHE A 341 11.91 -4.01 -2.32
CA PHE A 341 12.56 -4.00 -3.63
C PHE A 341 13.77 -4.96 -3.62
N ALA A 342 13.80 -5.87 -4.60
CA ALA A 342 14.81 -6.93 -4.64
C ALA A 342 16.24 -6.40 -4.85
N ASP A 343 16.37 -5.28 -5.54
CA ASP A 343 17.64 -4.69 -5.95
C ASP A 343 18.14 -3.61 -4.99
N LYS A 344 18.25 -3.92 -3.70
CA LYS A 344 18.62 -3.01 -2.60
C LYS A 344 19.75 -2.02 -2.98
N PRO A 345 19.70 -0.76 -2.48
CA PRO A 345 20.79 0.19 -2.70
C PRO A 345 22.15 -0.46 -2.41
N GLN A 346 23.10 -0.32 -3.33
CA GLN A 346 24.49 -0.61 -3.00
C GLN A 346 24.95 0.49 -2.02
N GLU A 347 25.43 0.08 -0.84
CA GLU A 347 25.92 0.98 0.21
C GLU A 347 27.01 1.94 -0.26
#